data_AF-A0A531ANP0-F1
#
_entry.id   AF-A0A531ANP0-F1
#
_cell.length_a   1.000
_cell.length_b   1.000
_cell.length_c   1.000
_cell.angle_alpha   90.00
_cell.angle_beta   90.00
_cell.angle_gamma   90.00
#
_symmetry.space_group_name_H-M   'P 1'
#
loop_
_entity.id
_entity.type
_entity.pdbx_description
1 polymer ?
#
loop_
_entity_poly.entity_id
_entity_poly.type
_entity_poly.pdbx_seq_one_letter_code
_entity_poly.pdbx_strand_id
1 'polypeptide(L)'
;VVSDQLLGGRRVAEIVFQLAAGLGTDRDENTVTVLRGDEPLIAMRFPDAAVDIRAGGDAPGQGGWVSPRFGVRQPAERIAWRGEVGEDGIEIHLAAIRRPL
;
A
#
# COMPACT_ATOMS: atom_id res chain seq x y z
N VAL A 1 -7.98 5.73 9.99
CA VAL A 1 -8.35 6.01 8.60
C VAL A 1 -7.35 7.02 8.07
N VAL A 2 -6.92 6.84 6.82
CA VAL A 2 -6.15 7.83 6.06
C VAL A 2 -7.09 8.41 5.01
N SER A 3 -7.17 9.73 4.93
CA SER A 3 -8.02 10.44 3.97
C SER A 3 -7.15 11.27 3.05
N ASP A 4 -7.31 11.07 1.75
CA ASP A 4 -6.54 11.74 0.70
C ASP A 4 -7.48 12.51 -0.22
N GLN A 5 -7.16 13.78 -0.48
CA GLN A 5 -7.98 14.70 -1.29
C GLN A 5 -7.13 15.39 -2.35
N LEU A 6 -7.75 15.68 -3.49
CA LEU A 6 -7.15 16.49 -4.55
C LEU A 6 -7.96 17.76 -4.74
N LEU A 7 -7.41 18.89 -4.29
CA LEU A 7 -8.02 20.20 -4.44
C LEU A 7 -7.77 20.73 -5.86
N GLY A 8 -8.78 21.36 -6.47
CA GLY A 8 -8.66 21.88 -7.84
C GLY A 8 -9.19 20.94 -8.93
N GLY A 9 -9.97 19.93 -8.55
CA GLY A 9 -10.78 19.12 -9.47
C GLY A 9 -10.63 17.61 -9.24
N ARG A 10 -11.35 16.83 -10.06
CA ARG A 10 -11.31 15.36 -10.01
C ARG A 10 -10.37 14.80 -11.07
N ARG A 11 -9.48 13.89 -10.67
CA ARG A 11 -8.48 13.25 -11.55
C ARG A 11 -8.28 11.79 -11.14
N VAL A 12 -7.90 10.94 -12.10
CA VAL A 12 -7.35 9.63 -11.77
C VAL A 12 -5.98 9.83 -11.14
N ALA A 13 -5.81 9.36 -9.91
CA ALA A 13 -4.58 9.43 -9.14
C ALA A 13 -4.18 8.05 -8.64
N GLU A 14 -2.92 7.94 -8.20
CA GLU A 14 -2.39 6.74 -7.56
C GLU A 14 -2.02 7.07 -6.11
N ILE A 15 -2.47 6.25 -5.18
CA ILE A 15 -2.15 6.35 -3.75
C ILE A 15 -1.33 5.13 -3.37
N VAL A 16 -0.17 5.37 -2.75
CA VAL A 16 0.89 4.38 -2.64
C VAL A 16 1.37 4.23 -1.20
N PHE A 17 1.47 2.99 -0.75
CA PHE A 17 2.11 2.62 0.51
C PHE A 17 3.33 1.75 0.21
N GLN A 18 4.51 2.22 0.64
CA GLN A 18 5.75 1.46 0.54
C GLN A 18 5.96 0.69 1.83
N LEU A 19 5.99 -0.65 1.75
CA LEU A 19 6.29 -1.46 2.92
C LEU A 19 7.78 -1.44 3.24
N ALA A 20 8.07 -1.56 4.53
CA ALA A 20 9.42 -1.84 5.01
C ALA A 20 9.86 -3.24 4.56
N ALA A 21 11.16 -3.46 4.48
CA ALA A 21 11.68 -4.77 4.11
C ALA A 21 11.34 -5.84 5.15
N GLY A 22 11.13 -7.07 4.66
CA GLY A 22 10.70 -8.21 5.48
C GLY A 22 9.20 -8.20 5.82
N LEU A 23 8.45 -7.23 5.29
CA LEU A 23 7.00 -7.29 5.27
C LEU A 23 6.51 -7.79 3.90
N GLY A 24 5.43 -8.55 3.92
CA GLY A 24 4.70 -8.98 2.74
C GLY A 24 3.23 -8.68 2.88
N THR A 25 2.44 -9.14 1.92
CA THR A 25 1.00 -8.97 1.93
C THR A 25 0.27 -10.24 1.52
N ASP A 26 -0.94 -10.35 2.03
CA ASP A 26 -1.98 -11.20 1.47
C ASP A 26 -3.17 -10.32 1.08
N ARG A 27 -3.85 -10.67 -0.01
CA ARG A 27 -4.90 -9.83 -0.59
C ARG A 27 -6.17 -10.63 -0.80
N ASP A 28 -7.25 -10.07 -0.28
CA ASP A 28 -8.62 -10.48 -0.55
C ASP A 28 -9.42 -9.28 -1.05
N GLU A 29 -9.79 -9.29 -2.34
CA GLU A 29 -10.49 -8.20 -3.03
C GLU A 29 -9.84 -6.80 -2.84
N ASN A 30 -10.48 -5.93 -2.05
CA ASN A 30 -10.03 -4.57 -1.71
C ASN A 30 -9.37 -4.49 -0.33
N THR A 31 -9.16 -5.62 0.33
CA THR A 31 -8.50 -5.71 1.62
C THR A 31 -7.11 -6.31 1.45
N VAL A 32 -6.10 -5.58 1.92
CA VAL A 32 -4.71 -6.02 1.94
C VAL A 32 -4.28 -6.18 3.38
N THR A 33 -3.88 -7.39 3.74
CA THR A 33 -3.30 -7.69 5.05
C THR A 33 -1.80 -7.62 4.94
N VAL A 34 -1.17 -6.72 5.70
CA VAL A 34 0.29 -6.63 5.83
C VAL A 34 0.77 -7.65 6.85
N LEU A 35 1.77 -8.43 6.47
CA LEU A 35 2.31 -9.55 7.22
C LEU A 35 3.78 -9.34 7.56
N ARG A 36 4.24 -9.93 8.66
CA ARG A 36 5.66 -10.20 8.93
C ARG A 36 5.84 -11.72 9.03
N GLY A 37 6.40 -12.33 8.00
CA GLY A 37 6.27 -13.78 7.82
C GLY A 37 4.79 -14.13 7.70
N ASP A 38 4.30 -15.06 8.52
CA ASP A 38 2.88 -15.43 8.57
C ASP A 38 2.07 -14.62 9.60
N GLU A 39 2.70 -13.69 10.32
CA GLU A 39 2.02 -12.89 11.35
C GLU A 39 1.31 -11.69 10.73
N PRO A 40 -0.03 -11.59 10.82
CA PRO A 40 -0.76 -10.42 10.36
C PRO A 40 -0.62 -9.24 11.31
N LEU A 41 -0.27 -8.07 10.77
CA LEU A 41 0.02 -6.85 11.52
C LEU A 41 -1.01 -5.75 11.29
N ILE A 42 -1.42 -5.53 10.04
CA ILE A 42 -2.31 -4.44 9.65
C ILE A 42 -3.26 -4.95 8.57
N ALA A 43 -4.55 -4.69 8.72
CA ALA A 43 -5.51 -4.78 7.61
C ALA A 43 -5.72 -3.40 7.01
N MET A 44 -5.62 -3.31 5.68
CA MET A 44 -5.84 -2.11 4.89
C MET A 44 -7.04 -2.33 3.97
N ARG A 45 -8.11 -1.54 4.14
CA ARG A 45 -9.28 -1.59 3.25
C ARG A 45 -9.29 -0.39 2.31
N PHE A 46 -9.20 -0.67 1.02
CA PHE A 46 -9.24 0.31 -0.08
C PHE A 46 -10.68 0.54 -0.56
N PRO A 47 -10.93 1.63 -1.32
CA PRO A 47 -12.26 1.91 -1.86
C PRO A 47 -12.83 0.77 -2.71
N ASP A 48 -11.97 0.12 -3.51
CA ASP A 48 -12.30 -0.99 -4.40
C ASP A 48 -11.08 -1.89 -4.66
N ALA A 49 -11.23 -2.86 -5.56
CA ALA A 49 -10.19 -3.83 -5.92
C ALA A 49 -9.15 -3.30 -6.94
N ALA A 50 -9.09 -2.00 -7.24
CA ALA A 50 -8.10 -1.43 -8.16
C ALA A 50 -6.72 -1.23 -7.50
N VAL A 51 -6.21 -2.29 -6.85
CA VAL A 51 -4.94 -2.33 -6.13
C VAL A 51 -3.94 -3.17 -6.90
N ASP A 52 -2.72 -2.69 -7.09
CA ASP A 52 -1.56 -3.44 -7.60
C ASP A 52 -0.52 -3.56 -6.48
N ILE A 53 0.04 -4.76 -6.30
CA ILE A 53 1.04 -5.03 -5.27
C ILE A 53 2.24 -5.67 -5.93
N ARG A 54 3.40 -4.99 -5.87
CA ARG A 54 4.64 -5.48 -6.48
C ARG A 54 5.86 -5.13 -5.66
N ALA A 55 6.73 -6.10 -5.45
CA ALA A 55 8.08 -5.89 -4.97
C ALA A 55 9.05 -5.88 -6.15
N GLY A 56 10.07 -5.01 -6.09
CA GLY A 56 11.06 -4.94 -7.15
C GLY A 56 10.63 -4.05 -8.33
N GLY A 57 10.95 -4.46 -9.55
CA GLY A 57 10.67 -3.71 -10.78
C GLY A 57 11.89 -3.01 -11.36
N ASP A 58 11.91 -2.93 -12.69
CA ASP A 58 13.03 -2.44 -13.48
C ASP A 58 12.98 -0.92 -13.69
N ALA A 59 11.77 -0.35 -13.69
CA ALA A 59 11.52 1.07 -13.85
C ALA A 59 10.78 1.70 -12.65
N PRO A 60 10.90 3.02 -12.44
CA PRO A 60 10.13 3.72 -11.41
C PRO A 60 8.62 3.45 -11.53
N GLY A 61 7.97 3.17 -10.40
CA GLY A 61 6.53 2.91 -10.33
C GLY A 61 6.11 1.46 -10.60
N GLN A 62 6.99 0.57 -11.06
CA GLN A 62 6.64 -0.84 -11.32
C GLN A 62 6.57 -1.72 -10.06
N GLY A 63 7.16 -1.27 -8.95
CA GLY A 63 7.21 -1.98 -7.68
C GLY A 63 8.10 -1.25 -6.67
N GLY A 64 8.25 -1.81 -5.48
CA GLY A 64 8.95 -1.17 -4.38
C GLY A 64 10.38 -1.67 -4.13
N TRP A 65 11.22 -0.75 -3.67
CA TRP A 65 12.57 -1.03 -3.22
C TRP A 65 12.88 -0.26 -1.95
N VAL A 66 13.61 -0.88 -1.04
CA VAL A 66 14.14 -0.21 0.17
C VAL A 66 15.67 -0.28 0.14
N SER A 67 16.35 0.79 0.57
CA SER A 67 17.80 0.81 0.77
C SER A 67 18.10 1.02 2.24
N PRO A 68 18.46 -0.04 3.00
CA PRO A 68 18.73 0.09 4.43
C PRO A 68 20.08 0.76 4.70
N ARG A 69 20.99 0.77 3.72
CA ARG A 69 22.29 1.43 3.73
C ARG A 69 22.82 1.59 2.31
N PHE A 70 23.75 2.52 2.12
CA PHE A 70 24.42 2.74 0.84
C PHE A 70 24.98 1.43 0.25
N GLY A 71 24.80 1.26 -1.05
CA GLY A 71 25.24 0.07 -1.78
C GLY A 71 24.34 -1.17 -1.62
N VAL A 72 23.26 -1.10 -0.82
CA VAL A 72 22.27 -2.18 -0.70
C VAL A 72 20.90 -1.73 -1.18
N ARG A 73 20.28 -2.56 -2.00
CA ARG A 73 18.92 -2.38 -2.50
C ARG A 73 18.20 -3.72 -2.39
N GLN A 74 17.07 -3.73 -1.70
CA GLN A 74 16.27 -4.95 -1.48
C GLN A 74 14.84 -4.73 -1.97
N PRO A 75 14.23 -5.73 -2.62
CA PRO A 75 12.84 -5.64 -3.06
C PRO A 75 11.94 -5.56 -1.82
N ALA A 76 10.92 -4.71 -1.88
CA ALA A 76 9.92 -4.56 -0.84
C ALA A 76 8.58 -4.24 -1.49
N GLU A 77 7.48 -4.78 -1.00
CA GLU A 77 6.20 -4.60 -1.66
C GLU A 77 5.75 -3.13 -1.63
N ARG A 78 5.27 -2.69 -2.79
CA ARG A 78 4.60 -1.42 -3.02
C ARG A 78 3.14 -1.73 -3.26
N ILE A 79 2.26 -1.22 -2.40
CA ILE A 79 0.80 -1.32 -2.54
C ILE A 79 0.33 -0.04 -3.18
N ALA A 80 -0.29 -0.12 -4.35
CA ALA A 80 -0.75 1.03 -5.10
C ALA A 80 -2.21 0.89 -5.49
N TRP A 81 -3.05 1.81 -5.03
CA TRP A 81 -4.43 1.91 -5.47
C TRP A 81 -4.55 3.01 -6.53
N ARG A 82 -5.36 2.78 -7.57
CA ARG A 82 -5.61 3.75 -8.63
C ARG A 82 -7.10 3.97 -8.84
N GLY A 83 -7.54 5.22 -8.73
CA GLY A 83 -8.92 5.60 -8.99
C GLY A 83 -9.09 7.12 -9.06
N GLU A 84 -10.34 7.58 -9.22
CA GLU A 84 -10.63 9.01 -9.21
C GLU A 84 -10.54 9.58 -7.79
N VAL A 85 -9.83 10.70 -7.65
CA VAL A 85 -9.73 11.48 -6.41
C VAL A 85 -10.09 12.93 -6.74
N GLY A 86 -10.93 13.53 -5.91
CA GLY A 86 -11.32 14.94 -5.98
C GLY A 86 -11.46 15.54 -4.59
N GLU A 87 -12.28 16.59 -4.48
CA GLU A 87 -12.47 17.34 -3.22
C GLU A 87 -13.17 16.52 -2.13
N ASP A 88 -14.05 15.59 -2.51
CA ASP A 88 -14.68 14.64 -1.58
C ASP A 88 -13.65 13.67 -0.96
N GLY A 89 -12.51 13.50 -1.63
CA GLY A 89 -11.44 12.60 -1.25
C GLY A 89 -11.80 11.11 -1.35
N ILE A 90 -10.87 10.31 -0.86
CA ILE A 90 -11.04 8.88 -0.64
C ILE A 90 -10.59 8.54 0.77
N GLU A 91 -11.06 7.42 1.29
CA GLU A 91 -10.62 6.87 2.57
C GLU A 91 -10.00 5.49 2.40
N ILE A 92 -8.86 5.29 3.07
CA ILE A 92 -8.24 3.98 3.24
C ILE A 92 -8.25 3.67 4.73
N HIS A 93 -8.93 2.58 5.10
CA HIS A 93 -9.05 2.19 6.50
C HIS A 93 -7.84 1.32 6.87
N LEU A 94 -7.09 1.76 7.87
CA LEU A 94 -5.98 1.00 8.44
C LEU A 94 -6.38 0.54 9.84
N ALA A 95 -6.30 -0.77 10.09
CA ALA A 95 -6.56 -1.37 11.40
C ALA A 95 -5.35 -2.21 11.83
N ALA A 96 -4.74 -1.88 12.97
CA ALA A 96 -3.73 -2.72 13.57
C ALA A 96 -4.36 -4.00 14.11
N ILE A 97 -3.83 -5.14 13.71
CA ILE A 97 -4.24 -6.45 14.18
C ILE A 97 -3.45 -6.72 15.46
N ARG A 98 -4.14 -6.78 16.60
CA ARG A 98 -3.51 -7.12 17.88
C ARG A 98 -3.54 -8.62 18.06
N ARG A 99 -2.44 -9.19 18.54
CA ARG A 99 -2.46 -10.56 19.07
C ARG A 99 -3.41 -10.63 20.28
N PRO A 100 -4.20 -11.70 20.42
CA PRO A 100 -4.73 -12.04 21.73
C PRO A 100 -3.55 -12.32 22.67
N LEU A 101 -3.61 -11.77 23.89
CA LEU A 101 -2.63 -11.98 24.96
C LEU A 101 -2.56 -13.45 25.37
#